data_AF-A0A955Z6S8-F1
#
_entry.id   AF-A0A955Z6S8-F1
#
_cell.length_a   1.000
_cell.length_b   1.000
_cell.length_c   1.000
_cell.angle_alpha   90.00
_cell.angle_beta   90.00
_cell.angle_gamma   90.00
#
_symmetry.space_group_name_H-M   'P 1'
#
loop_
_entity.id
_entity.type
_entity.pdbx_description
1 polymer ?
#
loop_
_entity_poly.entity_id
_entity_poly.type
_entity_poly.pdbx_seq_one_letter_code
_entity_poly.pdbx_strand_id
1 'polypeptide(L)'
;MLSLSRRVALATLGLVTAILPVSACDDSTTTPATPTTTTPDAGEVPSRCATPSGPGTTHAAAPTGNETWSAADSPHRITAAITIAAGTTLTLEPCAVVTIAPSVGVLVQGKLVAEGAADTPITIGPEDPAKGFTTIEARKGAEVRFSYVTVEGGGDPNGGRLTQAAMLDIRGDQDLAPQPIFRADHVTLKGSKSLGIWLREGGAFAPGSTDLRVTGGASFPMQVWGRAVGTVPSGTYTGNAIDEIHLPANGGRDDIQEDTTMRARGVPYRIGGSEGGVSFRVQGPSTPALTIEPGVTLRFAKDARLVVDTSTTNDPATGALVAQGTADAPIVFTSAAATPAAGDWVGIVFGRRPDPRSKISNAKVQYAGGPSQASSFDCPSPGVPGFGSEGAVLVLGGKPSSAFVTNTTIDTSASAGIVRGWTGDPIDFLATNTFTNVARCNETFPRPSVGVCPDPAPCPK
;
A
#
# COMPACT_ATOMS: atom_id res chain seq x y z
N MET A 1 -0.55 -72.25 2.80
CA MET A 1 -1.59 -71.62 3.63
C MET A 1 -2.08 -70.36 2.90
N LEU A 2 -3.40 -70.16 2.91
CA LEU A 2 -4.28 -69.28 2.09
C LEU A 2 -3.78 -67.81 1.90
N SER A 3 -3.77 -67.25 0.67
CA SER A 3 -4.82 -66.49 -0.08
C SER A 3 -5.12 -65.09 0.49
N LEU A 4 -4.94 -63.96 -0.23
CA LEU A 4 -5.84 -63.47 -1.31
C LEU A 4 -5.11 -62.42 -2.18
N SER A 5 -5.24 -62.49 -3.51
CA SER A 5 -4.90 -61.40 -4.44
C SER A 5 -5.92 -61.42 -5.59
N ARG A 6 -6.56 -60.27 -5.88
CA ARG A 6 -7.44 -60.08 -7.05
C ARG A 6 -6.92 -58.90 -7.87
N ARG A 7 -6.54 -59.17 -9.12
CA ARG A 7 -6.42 -58.18 -10.21
C ARG A 7 -7.47 -58.55 -11.27
N VAL A 8 -8.17 -57.55 -11.81
CA VAL A 8 -9.17 -57.68 -12.88
C VAL A 8 -8.58 -57.12 -14.18
N ALA A 9 -8.98 -57.76 -15.29
CA ALA A 9 -8.37 -57.73 -16.61
C ALA A 9 -8.94 -56.65 -17.56
N LEU A 10 -8.18 -56.51 -18.65
CA LEU A 10 -8.24 -55.61 -19.81
C LEU A 10 -9.34 -56.00 -20.82
N ALA A 11 -9.89 -55.03 -21.55
CA ALA A 11 -10.54 -55.26 -22.85
C ALA A 11 -10.31 -54.06 -23.79
N THR A 12 -9.75 -54.35 -24.97
CA THR A 12 -9.48 -53.43 -26.09
C THR A 12 -10.51 -53.63 -27.19
N LEU A 13 -10.86 -52.56 -27.92
CA LEU A 13 -11.54 -52.65 -29.23
C LEU A 13 -11.03 -51.53 -30.14
N GLY A 14 -10.51 -51.90 -31.30
CA GLY A 14 -10.11 -50.98 -32.38
C GLY A 14 -11.23 -50.81 -33.42
N LEU A 15 -11.15 -49.76 -34.24
CA LEU A 15 -11.98 -49.62 -35.42
C LEU A 15 -11.22 -48.99 -36.60
N VAL A 16 -11.61 -49.46 -37.78
CA VAL A 16 -10.96 -49.41 -39.10
C VAL A 16 -11.36 -48.15 -39.89
N THR A 17 -10.43 -47.66 -40.71
CA THR A 17 -10.54 -46.56 -41.67
C THR A 17 -11.08 -47.02 -43.04
N ALA A 18 -11.90 -46.19 -43.68
CA ALA A 18 -12.16 -46.24 -45.14
C ALA A 18 -12.36 -44.80 -45.68
N ILE A 19 -11.79 -44.53 -46.86
CA ILE A 19 -11.71 -43.22 -47.54
C ILE A 19 -12.39 -43.34 -48.93
N LEU A 20 -13.01 -42.24 -49.41
CA LEU A 20 -13.08 -41.66 -50.80
C LEU A 20 -14.49 -41.06 -51.11
N PRO A 21 -14.69 -40.13 -52.09
CA PRO A 21 -14.27 -38.71 -52.07
C PRO A 21 -15.37 -37.68 -52.51
N VAL A 22 -15.13 -36.42 -52.14
CA VAL A 22 -15.47 -35.09 -52.73
C VAL A 22 -16.70 -34.92 -53.67
N SER A 23 -17.59 -33.99 -53.30
CA SER A 23 -18.13 -32.97 -54.24
C SER A 23 -18.41 -31.64 -53.51
N ALA A 24 -17.92 -30.55 -54.07
CA ALA A 24 -18.16 -29.17 -53.61
C ALA A 24 -19.54 -28.64 -54.04
N CYS A 25 -20.11 -27.72 -53.27
CA CYS A 25 -20.69 -26.44 -53.73
C CYS A 25 -21.25 -25.63 -52.53
N ASP A 26 -20.79 -24.37 -52.46
CA ASP A 26 -21.33 -23.16 -51.82
C ASP A 26 -21.83 -23.18 -50.36
N ASP A 27 -21.00 -22.61 -49.48
CA ASP A 27 -21.36 -22.25 -48.11
C ASP A 27 -21.46 -20.72 -47.99
N SER A 28 -22.69 -20.21 -47.98
CA SER A 28 -23.00 -18.83 -47.60
C SER A 28 -22.91 -18.73 -46.08
N THR A 29 -21.87 -18.07 -45.59
CA THR A 29 -21.59 -17.89 -44.17
C THR A 29 -22.64 -16.99 -43.48
N THR A 30 -23.52 -17.60 -42.68
CA THR A 30 -24.18 -16.93 -41.55
C THR A 30 -24.01 -17.78 -40.31
N THR A 31 -23.00 -17.45 -39.50
CA THR A 31 -22.81 -18.02 -38.17
C THR A 31 -23.89 -17.49 -37.23
N PRO A 32 -24.67 -18.33 -36.54
CA PRO A 32 -25.61 -17.86 -35.51
C PRO A 32 -24.84 -17.30 -34.33
N ALA A 33 -25.15 -16.06 -33.93
CA ALA A 33 -24.62 -15.46 -32.72
C ALA A 33 -25.02 -16.29 -31.50
N THR A 34 -24.04 -16.72 -30.71
CA THR A 34 -24.24 -17.29 -29.38
C THR A 34 -24.88 -16.22 -28.49
N PRO A 35 -26.00 -16.51 -27.80
CA PRO A 35 -26.60 -15.53 -26.90
C PRO A 35 -25.66 -15.30 -25.72
N THR A 36 -25.11 -14.10 -25.60
CA THR A 36 -24.45 -13.62 -24.40
C THR A 36 -25.49 -13.46 -23.30
N THR A 37 -25.64 -14.48 -22.47
CA THR A 37 -26.26 -14.32 -21.14
C THR A 37 -25.31 -13.48 -20.30
N THR A 38 -25.57 -12.18 -20.23
CA THR A 38 -25.08 -11.32 -19.15
C THR A 38 -25.69 -11.83 -17.86
N THR A 39 -24.91 -12.57 -17.08
CA THR A 39 -25.22 -12.78 -15.66
C THR A 39 -25.32 -11.40 -15.01
N PRO A 40 -26.47 -11.00 -14.44
CA PRO A 40 -26.57 -9.76 -13.69
C PRO A 40 -25.58 -9.81 -12.53
N ASP A 41 -24.87 -8.71 -12.30
CA ASP A 41 -24.02 -8.55 -11.12
C ASP A 41 -24.90 -8.80 -9.88
N ALA A 42 -24.58 -9.85 -9.12
CA ALA A 42 -25.37 -10.25 -7.98
C ALA A 42 -25.13 -9.24 -6.84
N GLY A 43 -25.99 -8.22 -6.70
CA GLY A 43 -26.04 -7.41 -5.48
C GLY A 43 -26.42 -5.92 -5.61
N GLU A 44 -26.69 -5.37 -6.79
CA GLU A 44 -27.05 -3.95 -6.89
C GLU A 44 -28.46 -3.71 -6.34
N VAL A 45 -28.54 -3.05 -5.18
CA VAL A 45 -29.81 -2.60 -4.60
C VAL A 45 -30.29 -1.40 -5.42
N PRO A 46 -31.49 -1.46 -6.06
CA PRO A 46 -31.96 -0.33 -6.85
C PRO A 46 -32.11 0.94 -6.01
N SER A 47 -31.55 2.04 -6.51
CA SER A 47 -31.70 3.34 -5.86
C SER A 47 -33.16 3.80 -5.84
N ARG A 48 -33.58 4.33 -4.69
CA ARG A 48 -34.87 4.99 -4.43
C ARG A 48 -34.77 6.51 -4.49
N CYS A 49 -33.59 7.06 -4.77
CA CYS A 49 -33.41 8.50 -4.89
C CYS A 49 -34.09 9.03 -6.15
N ALA A 50 -34.88 10.10 -5.99
CA ALA A 50 -35.41 10.82 -7.13
C ALA A 50 -34.28 11.58 -7.84
N THR A 51 -34.29 11.60 -9.17
CA THR A 51 -33.40 12.49 -9.93
C THR A 51 -33.78 13.94 -9.64
N PRO A 52 -32.83 14.80 -9.20
CA PRO A 52 -33.12 16.21 -9.00
C PRO A 52 -33.65 16.86 -10.28
N SER A 53 -34.80 17.55 -10.20
CA SER A 53 -35.49 18.13 -11.37
C SER A 53 -35.59 19.66 -11.36
N GLY A 54 -35.01 20.32 -10.35
CA GLY A 54 -35.03 21.78 -10.19
C GLY A 54 -33.65 22.44 -10.27
N PRO A 55 -33.57 23.79 -10.20
CA PRO A 55 -32.29 24.51 -10.18
C PRO A 55 -31.45 24.22 -8.91
N GLY A 56 -32.08 23.63 -7.89
CA GLY A 56 -31.46 23.30 -6.63
C GLY A 56 -31.18 24.51 -5.75
N THR A 57 -30.31 24.31 -4.77
CA THR A 57 -29.93 25.33 -3.79
C THR A 57 -28.48 25.77 -4.03
N THR A 58 -28.25 27.08 -4.15
CA THR A 58 -26.90 27.62 -4.38
C THR A 58 -26.25 28.05 -3.07
N HIS A 59 -25.02 27.58 -2.86
CA HIS A 59 -24.18 27.87 -1.69
C HIS A 59 -22.96 28.67 -2.14
N ALA A 60 -23.02 29.99 -1.97
CA ALA A 60 -21.94 30.92 -2.32
C ALA A 60 -21.15 31.44 -1.09
N ALA A 61 -21.53 31.02 0.11
CA ALA A 61 -20.88 31.37 1.36
C ALA A 61 -20.84 30.16 2.30
N ALA A 62 -19.94 30.21 3.27
CA ALA A 62 -19.80 29.18 4.29
C ALA A 62 -21.02 29.12 5.21
N PRO A 63 -21.38 27.93 5.74
CA PRO A 63 -22.36 27.79 6.81
C PRO A 63 -21.99 28.63 8.02
N THR A 64 -22.93 29.40 8.55
CA THR A 64 -22.71 30.26 9.74
C THR A 64 -23.04 29.57 11.06
N GLY A 65 -23.60 28.37 10.97
CA GLY A 65 -23.94 27.48 12.07
C GLY A 65 -24.28 26.10 11.51
N ASN A 66 -24.90 25.25 12.34
CA ASN A 66 -25.28 23.91 11.89
C ASN A 66 -26.33 24.00 10.78
N GLU A 67 -26.10 23.27 9.70
CA GLU A 67 -26.98 23.22 8.54
C GLU A 67 -27.25 21.78 8.13
N THR A 68 -28.43 21.55 7.57
CA THR A 68 -28.84 20.29 6.94
C THR A 68 -29.22 20.56 5.49
N TRP A 69 -28.62 19.83 4.56
CA TRP A 69 -28.88 19.90 3.13
C TRP A 69 -29.74 18.69 2.72
N SER A 70 -30.97 18.96 2.32
CA SER A 70 -32.02 17.96 2.11
C SER A 70 -32.01 17.36 0.70
N ALA A 71 -32.57 16.16 0.55
CA ALA A 71 -32.79 15.59 -0.78
C ALA A 71 -33.76 16.43 -1.63
N ALA A 72 -34.76 17.07 -1.01
CA ALA A 72 -35.78 17.85 -1.71
C ALA A 72 -35.21 19.14 -2.33
N ASP A 73 -34.17 19.69 -1.71
CA ASP A 73 -33.51 20.94 -2.13
C ASP A 73 -32.33 20.71 -3.08
N SER A 74 -32.13 19.46 -3.50
CA SER A 74 -31.06 19.05 -4.41
C SER A 74 -31.31 19.53 -5.86
N PRO A 75 -30.25 19.79 -6.65
CA PRO A 75 -28.85 19.71 -6.24
C PRO A 75 -28.40 20.88 -5.36
N HIS A 76 -27.57 20.61 -4.37
CA HIS A 76 -26.85 21.63 -3.62
C HIS A 76 -25.59 22.03 -4.39
N ARG A 77 -25.55 23.25 -4.93
CA ARG A 77 -24.49 23.77 -5.80
C ARG A 77 -23.54 24.66 -5.01
N ILE A 78 -22.31 24.19 -4.75
CA ILE A 78 -21.24 24.98 -4.13
C ILE A 78 -20.50 25.75 -5.21
N THR A 79 -20.75 27.05 -5.29
CA THR A 79 -20.22 27.92 -6.38
C THR A 79 -19.00 28.75 -5.96
N ALA A 80 -18.64 28.74 -4.68
CA ALA A 80 -17.47 29.41 -4.14
C ALA A 80 -16.85 28.54 -3.04
N ALA A 81 -15.58 28.76 -2.71
CA ALA A 81 -14.93 28.01 -1.64
C ALA A 81 -15.64 28.25 -0.30
N ILE A 82 -15.97 27.16 0.40
CA ILE A 82 -16.63 27.20 1.69
C ILE A 82 -15.79 26.53 2.78
N THR A 83 -15.96 26.99 4.01
CA THR A 83 -15.35 26.40 5.20
C THR A 83 -16.45 25.98 6.16
N ILE A 84 -16.51 24.70 6.49
CA ILE A 84 -17.29 24.21 7.62
C ILE A 84 -16.44 24.47 8.87
N ALA A 85 -16.67 25.59 9.55
CA ALA A 85 -15.86 26.06 10.66
C ALA A 85 -15.91 25.12 11.88
N ALA A 86 -14.91 25.21 12.75
CA ALA A 86 -14.90 24.47 14.02
C ALA A 86 -16.15 24.81 14.85
N GLY A 87 -16.80 23.78 15.42
CA GLY A 87 -18.07 23.92 16.14
C GLY A 87 -19.32 23.86 15.25
N THR A 88 -19.17 23.91 13.93
CA THR A 88 -20.25 23.78 12.95
C THR A 88 -20.35 22.37 12.40
N THR A 89 -21.57 21.88 12.18
CA THR A 89 -21.88 20.63 11.49
C THR A 89 -22.67 20.90 10.22
N LEU A 90 -22.17 20.42 9.08
CA LEU A 90 -22.94 20.28 7.86
C LEU A 90 -23.40 18.83 7.71
N THR A 91 -24.71 18.63 7.63
CA THR A 91 -25.34 17.30 7.44
C THR A 91 -25.94 17.20 6.05
N LEU A 92 -25.61 16.15 5.31
CA LEU A 92 -26.25 15.79 4.04
C LEU A 92 -27.24 14.66 4.30
N GLU A 93 -28.51 14.86 3.96
CA GLU A 93 -29.53 13.81 4.09
C GLU A 93 -29.34 12.70 3.04
N PRO A 94 -29.81 11.46 3.30
CA PRO A 94 -29.89 10.42 2.27
C PRO A 94 -30.54 10.94 0.99
N CYS A 95 -30.02 10.52 -0.17
CA CYS A 95 -30.40 11.04 -1.49
C CYS A 95 -30.01 12.49 -1.81
N ALA A 96 -29.31 13.22 -0.95
CA ALA A 96 -28.78 14.53 -1.31
C ALA A 96 -27.77 14.43 -2.47
N VAL A 97 -27.85 15.39 -3.40
CA VAL A 97 -26.91 15.55 -4.51
C VAL A 97 -26.17 16.86 -4.32
N VAL A 98 -24.85 16.80 -4.15
CA VAL A 98 -23.98 17.97 -4.04
C VAL A 98 -23.13 18.09 -5.30
N THR A 99 -23.04 19.31 -5.83
CA THR A 99 -22.16 19.64 -6.96
C THR A 99 -21.24 20.77 -6.58
N ILE A 100 -19.96 20.68 -6.99
CA ILE A 100 -18.93 21.65 -6.66
C ILE A 100 -18.38 22.25 -7.95
N ALA A 101 -18.38 23.57 -8.05
CA ALA A 101 -17.90 24.28 -9.22
C ALA A 101 -16.41 24.00 -9.52
N PRO A 102 -15.98 24.15 -10.79
CA PRO A 102 -14.58 24.00 -11.18
C PRO A 102 -13.64 24.87 -10.33
N SER A 103 -12.48 24.33 -9.98
CA SER A 103 -11.47 25.02 -9.16
C SER A 103 -11.95 25.50 -7.77
N VAL A 104 -13.13 25.07 -7.31
CA VAL A 104 -13.62 25.31 -5.95
C VAL A 104 -13.23 24.15 -5.03
N GLY A 105 -13.04 24.43 -3.74
CA GLY A 105 -12.74 23.43 -2.71
C GLY A 105 -13.61 23.61 -1.48
N VAL A 106 -13.71 22.56 -0.67
CA VAL A 106 -14.44 22.55 0.60
C VAL A 106 -13.42 22.29 1.71
N LEU A 107 -13.34 23.21 2.68
CA LEU A 107 -12.50 23.05 3.87
C LEU A 107 -13.38 22.61 5.06
N VAL A 108 -13.01 21.52 5.72
CA VAL A 108 -13.68 21.00 6.91
C VAL A 108 -12.78 21.20 8.13
N GLN A 109 -13.23 22.03 9.07
CA GLN A 109 -12.63 22.23 10.39
C GLN A 109 -13.60 21.82 11.52
N GLY A 110 -14.90 21.79 11.22
CA GLY A 110 -15.96 21.23 12.06
C GLY A 110 -16.32 19.81 11.61
N LYS A 111 -17.61 19.57 11.35
CA LYS A 111 -18.11 18.25 10.97
C LYS A 111 -18.79 18.24 9.60
N LEU A 112 -18.46 17.27 8.76
CA LEU A 112 -19.19 16.95 7.54
C LEU A 112 -19.76 15.53 7.67
N VAL A 113 -21.09 15.44 7.76
CA VAL A 113 -21.81 14.18 7.98
C VAL A 113 -22.67 13.87 6.77
N ALA A 114 -22.46 12.74 6.12
CA ALA A 114 -23.26 12.25 5.01
C ALA A 114 -23.46 10.72 5.18
N GLU A 115 -24.61 10.32 5.69
CA GLU A 115 -24.90 8.93 6.05
C GLU A 115 -26.13 8.45 5.29
N GLY A 116 -25.91 7.96 4.07
CA GLY A 116 -26.94 7.33 3.23
C GLY A 116 -27.09 5.84 3.52
N ALA A 117 -27.83 5.15 2.65
CA ALA A 117 -27.94 3.70 2.63
C ALA A 117 -27.84 3.16 1.19
N ALA A 118 -27.74 1.83 1.03
CA ALA A 118 -27.59 1.18 -0.28
C ALA A 118 -28.66 1.60 -1.31
N ASP A 119 -29.91 1.77 -0.87
CA ASP A 119 -31.02 2.21 -1.70
C ASP A 119 -31.24 3.74 -1.67
N THR A 120 -30.52 4.48 -0.83
CA THR A 120 -30.63 5.94 -0.70
C THR A 120 -29.25 6.61 -0.61
N PRO A 121 -28.37 6.39 -1.61
CA PRO A 121 -27.00 6.88 -1.58
C PRO A 121 -26.92 8.41 -1.68
N ILE A 122 -25.82 8.98 -1.22
CA ILE A 122 -25.50 10.42 -1.35
C ILE A 122 -24.43 10.59 -2.43
N THR A 123 -24.52 11.64 -3.24
CA THR A 123 -23.53 11.94 -4.29
C THR A 123 -22.90 13.31 -4.11
N ILE A 124 -21.59 13.39 -4.30
CA ILE A 124 -20.81 14.64 -4.29
C ILE A 124 -19.96 14.65 -5.56
N GLY A 125 -20.28 15.50 -6.52
CA GLY A 125 -19.63 15.53 -7.83
C GLY A 125 -19.18 16.92 -8.26
N PRO A 126 -18.50 17.03 -9.41
CA PRO A 126 -18.26 18.32 -10.03
C PRO A 126 -19.56 18.86 -10.62
N GLU A 127 -19.70 20.17 -10.67
CA GLU A 127 -20.80 20.82 -11.39
C GLU A 127 -20.67 20.65 -12.91
N ASP A 128 -19.44 20.70 -13.43
CA ASP A 128 -19.10 20.42 -14.82
C ASP A 128 -18.32 19.09 -14.87
N PRO A 129 -18.88 17.99 -15.41
CA PRO A 129 -18.18 16.71 -15.48
C PRO A 129 -16.82 16.74 -16.20
N ALA A 130 -16.60 17.72 -17.08
CA ALA A 130 -15.32 17.91 -17.77
C ALA A 130 -14.26 18.62 -16.92
N LYS A 131 -14.66 19.32 -15.85
CA LYS A 131 -13.78 20.15 -15.00
C LYS A 131 -13.97 19.80 -13.53
N GLY A 132 -12.91 19.23 -12.93
CA GLY A 132 -12.97 18.81 -11.54
C GLY A 132 -13.02 19.97 -10.55
N PHE A 133 -13.57 19.71 -9.37
CA PHE A 133 -13.31 20.54 -8.20
C PHE A 133 -11.92 20.24 -7.65
N THR A 134 -11.39 21.13 -6.81
CA THR A 134 -10.03 20.98 -6.27
C THR A 134 -9.96 19.86 -5.25
N THR A 135 -10.57 20.04 -4.08
CA THR A 135 -10.46 19.08 -2.99
C THR A 135 -11.57 19.27 -1.95
N ILE A 136 -11.87 18.21 -1.21
CA ILE A 136 -12.48 18.29 0.11
C ILE A 136 -11.36 18.05 1.12
N GLU A 137 -10.87 19.12 1.74
CA GLU A 137 -9.78 19.08 2.73
C GLU A 137 -10.37 19.06 4.15
N ALA A 138 -10.06 18.04 4.93
CA ALA A 138 -10.33 18.00 6.37
C ALA A 138 -9.04 18.30 7.14
N ARG A 139 -9.13 19.16 8.16
CA ARG A 139 -7.99 19.54 9.01
C ARG A 139 -8.07 18.94 10.41
N LYS A 140 -6.97 19.07 11.18
CA LYS A 140 -6.92 18.75 12.62
C LYS A 140 -8.19 19.20 13.34
N GLY A 141 -8.82 18.26 14.05
CA GLY A 141 -10.04 18.50 14.84
C GLY A 141 -11.35 18.35 14.07
N ALA A 142 -11.28 18.17 12.73
CA ALA A 142 -12.46 17.89 11.93
C ALA A 142 -12.96 16.45 12.11
N GLU A 143 -14.22 16.24 11.77
CA GLU A 143 -14.86 14.93 11.66
C GLU A 143 -15.56 14.82 10.30
N VAL A 144 -15.18 13.84 9.48
CA VAL A 144 -15.84 13.51 8.21
C VAL A 144 -16.42 12.12 8.34
N ARG A 145 -17.74 11.97 8.19
CA ARG A 145 -18.45 10.69 8.27
C ARG A 145 -19.22 10.43 6.99
N PHE A 146 -18.76 9.47 6.21
CA PHE A 146 -19.41 9.03 4.98
C PHE A 146 -19.88 7.58 5.12
N SER A 147 -21.18 7.35 4.91
CA SER A 147 -21.77 6.03 4.71
C SER A 147 -22.61 6.01 3.42
N TYR A 148 -22.39 5.04 2.53
CA TYR A 148 -23.05 4.97 1.21
C TYR A 148 -22.97 6.28 0.41
N VAL A 149 -21.75 6.83 0.33
CA VAL A 149 -21.45 8.07 -0.40
C VAL A 149 -20.62 7.77 -1.63
N THR A 150 -20.98 8.39 -2.76
CA THR A 150 -20.11 8.46 -3.93
C THR A 150 -19.56 9.88 -4.07
N VAL A 151 -18.23 10.01 -4.10
CA VAL A 151 -17.55 11.26 -4.48
C VAL A 151 -16.88 11.06 -5.84
N GLU A 152 -17.10 11.99 -6.76
CA GLU A 152 -16.59 11.84 -8.13
C GLU A 152 -15.91 13.09 -8.68
N GLY A 153 -14.98 12.89 -9.62
CA GLY A 153 -14.47 13.95 -10.50
C GLY A 153 -13.63 15.06 -9.86
N GLY A 154 -13.41 15.05 -8.54
CA GLY A 154 -12.56 16.01 -7.83
C GLY A 154 -11.06 15.72 -7.89
N GLY A 155 -10.28 16.43 -7.09
CA GLY A 155 -8.83 16.27 -7.04
C GLY A 155 -8.10 17.00 -8.16
N ASP A 156 -8.68 18.04 -8.76
CA ASP A 156 -8.00 18.80 -9.82
C ASP A 156 -6.73 19.47 -9.26
N PRO A 157 -5.52 19.11 -9.74
CA PRO A 157 -4.27 19.69 -9.26
C PRO A 157 -4.04 21.12 -9.75
N ASN A 158 -4.92 21.68 -10.59
CA ASN A 158 -4.77 23.00 -11.24
C ASN A 158 -3.41 23.15 -11.96
N GLY A 159 -3.00 22.11 -12.70
CA GLY A 159 -1.70 22.05 -13.38
C GLY A 159 -0.51 21.64 -12.50
N GLY A 160 -0.74 21.35 -11.22
CA GLY A 160 0.25 20.79 -10.30
C GLY A 160 0.52 19.30 -10.52
N ARG A 161 1.40 18.72 -9.69
CA ARG A 161 1.72 17.28 -9.73
C ARG A 161 0.56 16.45 -9.22
N LEU A 162 0.26 15.34 -9.90
CA LEU A 162 -0.81 14.41 -9.52
C LEU A 162 -0.63 13.73 -8.16
N THR A 163 0.57 13.78 -7.58
CA THR A 163 0.88 13.22 -6.24
C THR A 163 0.89 14.28 -5.15
N GLN A 164 0.54 15.54 -5.47
CA GLN A 164 0.50 16.69 -4.56
C GLN A 164 -0.90 17.32 -4.46
N ALA A 165 -1.92 16.62 -4.95
CA ALA A 165 -3.32 16.97 -4.81
C ALA A 165 -4.14 15.70 -4.59
N ALA A 166 -5.33 15.82 -4.01
CA ALA A 166 -6.24 14.71 -3.80
C ALA A 166 -7.70 15.16 -3.83
N MET A 167 -8.59 14.24 -4.23
CA MET A 167 -10.03 14.46 -4.13
C MET A 167 -10.46 14.64 -2.67
N LEU A 168 -9.97 13.79 -1.76
CA LEU A 168 -10.07 13.97 -0.31
C LEU A 168 -8.67 14.16 0.30
N ASP A 169 -8.41 15.29 0.94
CA ASP A 169 -7.17 15.55 1.71
C ASP A 169 -7.49 15.51 3.21
N ILE A 170 -7.04 14.45 3.89
CA ILE A 170 -7.23 14.25 5.33
C ILE A 170 -5.93 14.61 6.03
N ARG A 171 -5.91 15.83 6.57
CA ARG A 171 -4.73 16.46 7.17
C ARG A 171 -4.91 16.61 8.68
N GLY A 172 -4.08 15.92 9.45
CA GLY A 172 -4.08 16.02 10.90
C GLY A 172 -3.12 17.06 11.47
N ASP A 173 -2.70 16.81 12.70
CA ASP A 173 -1.52 17.36 13.35
C ASP A 173 -0.35 16.38 13.27
N GLN A 174 0.71 16.77 12.58
CA GLN A 174 1.92 15.97 12.38
C GLN A 174 2.68 15.67 13.67
N ASP A 175 2.46 16.41 14.77
CA ASP A 175 3.10 16.16 16.06
C ASP A 175 2.37 15.12 16.92
N LEU A 176 1.16 14.71 16.52
CA LEU A 176 0.33 13.77 17.27
C LEU A 176 0.27 12.43 16.55
N ALA A 177 -0.07 11.38 17.31
CA ALA A 177 -0.44 10.08 16.75
C ALA A 177 -1.54 10.22 15.68
N PRO A 178 -1.70 9.23 14.78
CA PRO A 178 -2.75 9.24 13.77
C PRO A 178 -4.13 9.57 14.36
N GLN A 179 -4.76 10.63 13.84
CA GLN A 179 -6.05 11.14 14.30
C GLN A 179 -7.19 10.61 13.42
N PRO A 180 -8.25 10.05 14.03
CA PRO A 180 -9.36 9.43 13.32
C PRO A 180 -10.32 10.48 12.73
N ILE A 181 -9.90 11.17 11.67
CA ILE A 181 -10.65 12.29 11.08
C ILE A 181 -11.73 11.81 10.11
N PHE A 182 -11.47 10.73 9.35
CA PHE A 182 -12.38 10.28 8.29
C PHE A 182 -12.94 8.87 8.55
N ARG A 183 -14.24 8.76 8.80
CA ARG A 183 -14.97 7.48 8.82
C ARG A 183 -15.56 7.21 7.44
N ALA A 184 -15.18 6.10 6.82
CA ALA A 184 -15.70 5.65 5.53
C ALA A 184 -16.39 4.29 5.67
N ASP A 185 -17.64 4.17 5.25
CA ASP A 185 -18.42 2.93 5.27
C ASP A 185 -19.19 2.78 3.96
N HIS A 186 -18.83 1.82 3.10
CA HIS A 186 -19.42 1.69 1.76
C HIS A 186 -19.28 2.98 0.92
N VAL A 187 -18.06 3.51 0.85
CA VAL A 187 -17.76 4.78 0.15
C VAL A 187 -17.10 4.49 -1.18
N THR A 188 -17.54 5.15 -2.25
CA THR A 188 -16.90 5.10 -3.57
C THR A 188 -16.29 6.44 -3.93
N LEU A 189 -15.00 6.45 -4.26
CA LEU A 189 -14.32 7.58 -4.90
C LEU A 189 -14.02 7.21 -6.35
N LYS A 190 -14.52 8.01 -7.29
CA LYS A 190 -14.43 7.71 -8.72
C LYS A 190 -13.82 8.86 -9.51
N GLY A 191 -12.86 8.53 -10.37
CA GLY A 191 -12.41 9.49 -11.38
C GLY A 191 -11.63 10.69 -10.82
N SER A 192 -10.88 10.49 -9.72
CA SER A 192 -10.02 11.56 -9.20
C SER A 192 -9.07 12.07 -10.28
N LYS A 193 -8.94 13.38 -10.41
CA LYS A 193 -7.99 14.01 -11.33
C LYS A 193 -6.54 13.98 -10.81
N SER A 194 -6.32 13.46 -9.60
CA SER A 194 -5.01 13.26 -8.97
C SER A 194 -5.03 11.99 -8.09
N LEU A 195 -4.70 12.09 -6.79
CA LEU A 195 -4.90 11.02 -5.81
C LEU A 195 -6.38 10.90 -5.45
N GLY A 196 -6.87 9.69 -5.18
CA GLY A 196 -8.20 9.54 -4.57
C GLY A 196 -8.23 10.17 -3.17
N ILE A 197 -7.31 9.74 -2.30
CA ILE A 197 -7.21 10.21 -0.91
C ILE A 197 -5.77 10.53 -0.55
N TRP A 198 -5.54 11.58 0.23
CA TRP A 198 -4.26 11.85 0.88
C TRP A 198 -4.42 11.84 2.41
N LEU A 199 -3.76 10.89 3.09
CA LEU A 199 -3.63 10.88 4.54
C LEU A 199 -2.26 11.43 4.93
N ARG A 200 -2.20 12.62 5.52
CA ARG A 200 -0.94 13.29 5.85
C ARG A 200 -1.00 14.03 7.16
N GLU A 201 0.19 14.35 7.68
CA GLU A 201 0.34 15.09 8.93
C GLU A 201 -0.48 14.46 10.06
N GLY A 202 -0.47 13.13 10.16
CA GLY A 202 -1.24 12.40 11.17
C GLY A 202 -2.75 12.28 10.90
N GLY A 203 -3.28 12.80 9.79
CA GLY A 203 -4.66 12.53 9.39
C GLY A 203 -4.85 11.06 9.04
N ALA A 204 -5.95 10.45 9.52
CA ALA A 204 -6.16 9.03 9.39
C ALA A 204 -7.63 8.64 9.28
N PHE A 205 -7.90 7.40 8.87
CA PHE A 205 -9.24 6.85 8.93
C PHE A 205 -9.65 6.57 10.38
N ALA A 206 -10.92 6.81 10.67
CA ALA A 206 -11.52 6.49 11.95
C ALA A 206 -11.79 4.99 12.09
N PRO A 207 -11.73 4.44 13.32
CA PRO A 207 -12.09 3.04 13.59
C PRO A 207 -13.47 2.68 13.02
N GLY A 208 -13.59 1.45 12.53
CA GLY A 208 -14.80 0.92 11.90
C GLY A 208 -15.01 1.36 10.44
N SER A 209 -14.03 2.04 9.83
CA SER A 209 -14.07 2.29 8.39
C SER A 209 -13.96 0.96 7.62
N THR A 210 -14.79 0.77 6.60
CA THR A 210 -14.89 -0.47 5.82
C THR A 210 -15.42 -0.17 4.41
N ASP A 211 -15.17 -1.09 3.49
CA ASP A 211 -15.69 -1.06 2.13
C ASP A 211 -15.47 0.27 1.40
N LEU A 212 -14.20 0.69 1.35
CA LEU A 212 -13.78 1.84 0.55
C LEU A 212 -13.40 1.40 -0.86
N ARG A 213 -14.08 1.92 -1.87
CA ARG A 213 -13.71 1.75 -3.28
C ARG A 213 -13.07 3.01 -3.81
N VAL A 214 -11.86 2.91 -4.38
CA VAL A 214 -11.21 4.01 -5.09
C VAL A 214 -10.80 3.54 -6.48
N THR A 215 -11.37 4.16 -7.52
CA THR A 215 -11.21 3.69 -8.90
C THR A 215 -11.26 4.81 -9.93
N GLY A 216 -10.69 4.58 -11.11
CA GLY A 216 -10.65 5.53 -12.22
C GLY A 216 -9.80 6.79 -11.96
N GLY A 217 -8.99 6.80 -10.89
CA GLY A 217 -8.12 7.92 -10.56
C GLY A 217 -6.96 8.09 -11.55
N ALA A 218 -6.53 9.33 -11.78
CA ALA A 218 -5.42 9.68 -12.67
C ALA A 218 -4.03 9.30 -12.13
N SER A 219 -3.95 8.85 -10.87
CA SER A 219 -2.72 8.49 -10.17
C SER A 219 -2.99 7.28 -9.25
N PHE A 220 -2.32 7.23 -8.10
CA PHE A 220 -2.58 6.24 -7.05
C PHE A 220 -3.98 6.40 -6.44
N PRO A 221 -4.65 5.31 -6.01
CA PRO A 221 -5.88 5.38 -5.22
C PRO A 221 -5.70 6.23 -3.97
N MET A 222 -4.56 6.13 -3.31
CA MET A 222 -4.27 6.97 -2.15
C MET A 222 -2.77 7.16 -1.91
N GLN A 223 -2.44 8.25 -1.23
CA GLN A 223 -1.16 8.47 -0.60
C GLN A 223 -1.32 8.52 0.91
N VAL A 224 -0.48 7.78 1.65
CA VAL A 224 -0.62 7.61 3.10
C VAL A 224 0.74 7.78 3.77
N TRP A 225 0.82 8.64 4.78
CA TRP A 225 1.97 8.71 5.67
C TRP A 225 2.13 7.38 6.44
N GLY A 226 3.37 6.93 6.62
CA GLY A 226 3.73 5.63 7.19
C GLY A 226 3.05 5.33 8.50
N ARG A 227 3.05 6.28 9.44
CA ARG A 227 2.36 6.11 10.73
C ARG A 227 0.84 5.91 10.63
N ALA A 228 0.19 6.39 9.56
CA ALA A 228 -1.24 6.24 9.34
C ALA A 228 -1.61 5.00 8.49
N VAL A 229 -0.63 4.24 7.97
CA VAL A 229 -0.87 3.12 7.04
C VAL A 229 -1.80 2.05 7.62
N GLY A 230 -1.71 1.81 8.93
CA GLY A 230 -2.56 0.85 9.63
C GLY A 230 -4.02 1.27 9.79
N THR A 231 -4.40 2.47 9.34
CA THR A 231 -5.81 2.91 9.38
C THR A 231 -6.55 2.65 8.07
N VAL A 232 -5.84 2.34 6.97
CA VAL A 232 -6.46 2.09 5.67
C VAL A 232 -7.49 0.95 5.78
N PRO A 233 -8.78 1.18 5.46
CA PRO A 233 -9.85 0.20 5.67
C PRO A 233 -9.77 -0.97 4.69
N SER A 234 -10.66 -1.96 4.84
CA SER A 234 -10.94 -2.91 3.75
C SER A 234 -11.54 -2.17 2.54
N GLY A 235 -11.40 -2.74 1.35
CA GLY A 235 -11.87 -2.07 0.15
C GLY A 235 -11.30 -2.61 -1.15
N THR A 236 -11.56 -1.87 -2.23
CA THR A 236 -11.01 -2.12 -3.56
C THR A 236 -10.28 -0.88 -4.07
N TYR A 237 -9.02 -1.07 -4.46
CA TYR A 237 -8.11 0.02 -4.84
C TYR A 237 -7.59 -0.11 -6.27
N THR A 238 -8.31 -0.88 -7.10
CA THR A 238 -7.94 -1.21 -8.48
C THR A 238 -8.69 -0.36 -9.51
N GLY A 239 -8.17 -0.31 -10.74
CA GLY A 239 -8.74 0.46 -11.84
C GLY A 239 -8.34 1.95 -11.82
N ASN A 240 -7.30 2.31 -11.09
CA ASN A 240 -6.64 3.61 -11.15
C ASN A 240 -5.48 3.55 -12.14
N ALA A 241 -4.89 4.71 -12.48
CA ALA A 241 -3.71 4.75 -13.33
C ALA A 241 -2.52 3.97 -12.73
N ILE A 242 -2.43 3.94 -11.39
CA ILE A 242 -1.47 3.12 -10.66
C ILE A 242 -2.20 2.42 -9.51
N ASP A 243 -2.39 1.11 -9.63
CA ASP A 243 -3.07 0.28 -8.63
C ASP A 243 -2.12 -0.13 -7.49
N GLU A 244 -1.64 0.87 -6.75
CA GLU A 244 -0.75 0.72 -5.59
C GLU A 244 -1.12 1.75 -4.50
N ILE A 245 -0.98 1.41 -3.22
CA ILE A 245 -1.09 2.38 -2.13
C ILE A 245 0.26 3.06 -1.95
N HIS A 246 0.34 4.38 -2.14
CA HIS A 246 1.61 5.10 -2.12
C HIS A 246 1.99 5.59 -0.71
N LEU A 247 3.18 5.25 -0.24
CA LEU A 247 3.81 5.81 0.94
C LEU A 247 5.04 6.62 0.50
N PRO A 248 5.03 7.95 0.62
CA PRO A 248 6.15 8.77 0.16
C PRO A 248 7.42 8.56 0.99
N ALA A 249 7.28 8.14 2.26
CA ALA A 249 8.40 7.89 3.18
C ALA A 249 9.30 9.12 3.37
N ASN A 250 8.68 10.28 3.65
CA ASN A 250 9.33 11.59 3.75
C ASN A 250 10.30 11.70 4.94
N GLY A 251 10.26 10.73 5.86
CA GLY A 251 11.06 10.73 7.06
C GLY A 251 10.54 11.70 8.15
N GLY A 252 11.13 11.63 9.34
CA GLY A 252 10.84 12.57 10.42
C GLY A 252 9.45 12.34 11.00
N ARG A 253 8.50 13.24 10.74
CA ARG A 253 7.12 13.17 11.26
C ARG A 253 6.24 12.13 10.56
N ASP A 254 6.72 11.61 9.43
CA ASP A 254 6.14 10.49 8.67
C ASP A 254 6.57 9.11 9.24
N ASP A 255 7.66 9.08 10.02
CA ASP A 255 8.20 7.84 10.60
C ASP A 255 7.12 7.13 11.43
N ILE A 256 7.13 5.79 11.40
CA ILE A 256 6.27 4.97 12.25
C ILE A 256 6.78 5.10 13.68
N GLN A 257 6.01 5.84 14.49
CA GLN A 257 6.27 6.16 15.90
C GLN A 257 5.25 5.52 16.86
N GLU A 258 4.30 4.75 16.32
CA GLU A 258 3.32 3.97 17.04
C GLU A 258 3.23 2.57 16.43
N ASP A 259 2.76 1.59 17.21
CA ASP A 259 2.46 0.27 16.66
C ASP A 259 1.45 0.40 15.52
N THR A 260 1.80 -0.18 14.37
CA THR A 260 0.96 -0.13 13.18
C THR A 260 1.00 -1.43 12.42
N THR A 261 -0.05 -1.71 11.65
CA THR A 261 -0.15 -2.95 10.87
C THR A 261 -0.44 -2.62 9.42
N MET A 262 0.50 -2.93 8.52
CA MET A 262 0.24 -2.94 7.08
C MET A 262 -0.54 -4.20 6.73
N ARG A 263 -1.75 -3.99 6.21
CA ARG A 263 -2.70 -5.08 5.94
C ARG A 263 -2.71 -5.48 4.49
N ALA A 264 -3.12 -6.70 4.17
CA ALA A 264 -3.37 -7.05 2.79
C ALA A 264 -4.58 -6.24 2.26
N ARG A 265 -4.38 -5.50 1.17
CA ARG A 265 -5.40 -4.62 0.56
C ARG A 265 -5.72 -4.96 -0.90
N GLY A 266 -5.24 -6.10 -1.38
CA GLY A 266 -5.42 -6.55 -2.77
C GLY A 266 -4.56 -5.82 -3.80
N VAL A 267 -3.79 -4.81 -3.38
CA VAL A 267 -2.81 -4.07 -4.21
C VAL A 267 -1.48 -3.93 -3.46
N PRO A 268 -0.35 -3.76 -4.17
CA PRO A 268 0.94 -3.48 -3.53
C PRO A 268 1.00 -2.13 -2.80
N TYR A 269 1.93 -2.01 -1.88
CA TYR A 269 2.34 -0.73 -1.30
C TYR A 269 3.58 -0.20 -2.03
N ARG A 270 3.50 1.00 -2.58
CA ARG A 270 4.61 1.70 -3.23
C ARG A 270 5.36 2.54 -2.20
N ILE A 271 6.61 2.18 -1.90
CA ILE A 271 7.46 2.93 -0.97
C ILE A 271 8.36 3.88 -1.76
N GLY A 272 8.22 5.17 -1.48
CA GLY A 272 8.92 6.25 -2.18
C GLY A 272 8.34 6.59 -3.56
N GLY A 273 8.81 7.70 -4.10
CA GLY A 273 8.34 8.27 -5.37
C GLY A 273 9.44 8.42 -6.41
N SER A 274 9.31 9.44 -7.25
CA SER A 274 10.35 9.84 -8.22
C SER A 274 11.61 10.43 -7.57
N GLU A 275 11.50 10.83 -6.31
CA GLU A 275 12.62 11.34 -5.50
C GLU A 275 13.35 10.12 -4.91
N GLY A 276 14.55 9.83 -5.42
CA GLY A 276 15.35 8.69 -4.95
C GLY A 276 15.89 8.90 -3.53
N GLY A 277 16.22 7.80 -2.85
CA GLY A 277 16.96 7.84 -1.57
C GLY A 277 16.11 8.03 -0.31
N VAL A 278 14.79 7.88 -0.38
CA VAL A 278 13.89 8.00 0.77
C VAL A 278 14.01 6.83 1.75
N SER A 279 13.58 7.01 2.99
CA SER A 279 13.68 6.00 4.04
C SER A 279 12.34 5.80 4.74
N PHE A 280 11.76 4.62 4.59
CA PHE A 280 10.59 4.20 5.34
C PHE A 280 11.03 3.67 6.70
N ARG A 281 10.76 4.44 7.76
CA ARG A 281 11.41 4.27 9.06
C ARG A 281 10.44 3.79 10.14
N VAL A 282 10.94 2.91 11.00
CA VAL A 282 10.30 2.45 12.22
C VAL A 282 11.24 2.76 13.38
N GLN A 283 10.90 3.77 14.18
CA GLN A 283 11.72 4.23 15.29
C GLN A 283 10.92 5.22 16.16
N GLY A 284 11.16 5.22 17.46
CA GLY A 284 10.52 6.19 18.35
C GLY A 284 10.63 5.84 19.83
N PRO A 285 10.39 6.81 20.73
CA PRO A 285 10.52 6.61 22.18
C PRO A 285 9.52 5.58 22.74
N SER A 286 8.42 5.32 22.04
CA SER A 286 7.40 4.31 22.35
C SER A 286 7.82 2.89 21.95
N THR A 287 8.99 2.70 21.32
CA THR A 287 9.46 1.42 20.78
C THR A 287 8.48 0.75 19.79
N PRO A 288 8.01 1.48 18.75
CA PRO A 288 6.97 1.00 17.84
C PRO A 288 7.34 -0.27 17.08
N ALA A 289 6.32 -1.09 16.81
CA ALA A 289 6.39 -2.22 15.91
C ALA A 289 5.61 -1.95 14.61
N LEU A 290 6.27 -2.13 13.47
CA LEU A 290 5.61 -2.30 12.19
C LEU A 290 5.32 -3.78 11.97
N THR A 291 4.04 -4.15 12.03
CA THR A 291 3.58 -5.48 11.64
C THR A 291 3.16 -5.47 10.18
N ILE A 292 3.58 -6.47 9.41
CA ILE A 292 3.18 -6.66 8.01
C ILE A 292 2.43 -7.98 7.90
N GLU A 293 1.17 -7.93 7.45
CA GLU A 293 0.35 -9.14 7.28
C GLU A 293 0.89 -10.05 6.15
N PRO A 294 0.64 -11.37 6.23
CA PRO A 294 0.90 -12.29 5.12
C PRO A 294 0.30 -11.83 3.79
N GLY A 295 1.00 -12.10 2.69
CA GLY A 295 0.57 -11.74 1.33
C GLY A 295 0.76 -10.27 0.94
N VAL A 296 1.24 -9.42 1.84
CA VAL A 296 1.56 -8.02 1.50
C VAL A 296 2.79 -7.95 0.59
N THR A 297 2.71 -7.14 -0.46
CA THR A 297 3.82 -6.78 -1.34
C THR A 297 4.21 -5.32 -1.14
N LEU A 298 5.49 -5.06 -0.85
CA LEU A 298 6.10 -3.74 -0.79
C LEU A 298 7.04 -3.56 -1.99
N ARG A 299 6.77 -2.54 -2.81
CA ARG A 299 7.58 -2.18 -3.97
C ARG A 299 8.36 -0.89 -3.67
N PHE A 300 9.69 -0.97 -3.66
CA PHE A 300 10.57 0.15 -3.32
C PHE A 300 11.01 0.89 -4.57
N ALA A 301 10.82 2.21 -4.58
CA ALA A 301 11.37 3.08 -5.61
C ALA A 301 12.91 3.07 -5.60
N LYS A 302 13.52 3.62 -6.66
CA LYS A 302 14.97 3.65 -6.81
C LYS A 302 15.65 4.25 -5.57
N ASP A 303 16.61 3.53 -5.00
CA ASP A 303 17.37 3.91 -3.80
C ASP A 303 16.54 4.05 -2.51
N ALA A 304 15.26 3.66 -2.50
CA ALA A 304 14.47 3.62 -1.28
C ALA A 304 14.94 2.48 -0.36
N ARG A 305 14.55 2.56 0.92
CA ARG A 305 14.89 1.57 1.95
C ARG A 305 13.84 1.47 3.04
N LEU A 306 13.78 0.31 3.68
CA LEU A 306 13.11 0.14 4.96
C LEU A 306 14.18 0.18 6.06
N VAL A 307 13.97 1.00 7.09
CA VAL A 307 14.95 1.21 8.16
C VAL A 307 14.30 1.04 9.52
N VAL A 308 14.85 0.16 10.35
CA VAL A 308 14.56 0.08 11.78
C VAL A 308 15.73 0.74 12.51
N ASP A 309 15.47 1.91 13.09
CA ASP A 309 16.46 2.86 13.63
C ASP A 309 17.51 3.35 12.62
N THR A 310 17.60 4.66 12.43
CA THR A 310 18.64 5.26 11.56
C THR A 310 20.02 5.33 12.19
N SER A 311 20.10 5.26 13.52
CA SER A 311 21.34 5.32 14.29
C SER A 311 22.08 3.98 14.22
N THR A 312 23.38 4.00 13.91
CA THR A 312 24.22 2.80 13.80
C THR A 312 24.98 2.44 15.08
N THR A 313 24.33 2.58 16.25
CA THR A 313 24.94 2.28 17.55
C THR A 313 24.64 0.86 18.02
N ASN A 314 25.44 0.34 18.95
CA ASN A 314 25.17 -0.92 19.64
C ASN A 314 24.12 -0.73 20.76
N ASP A 315 23.22 0.24 20.69
CA ASP A 315 22.12 0.34 21.66
C ASP A 315 20.98 -0.62 21.26
N PRO A 316 20.05 -0.96 22.15
CA PRO A 316 18.81 -1.60 21.74
C PRO A 316 18.08 -0.73 20.70
N ALA A 317 17.50 -1.37 19.69
CA ALA A 317 16.61 -0.71 18.74
C ALA A 317 15.43 -0.03 19.46
N THR A 318 15.01 1.11 18.93
CA THR A 318 13.78 1.82 19.32
C THR A 318 12.65 1.54 18.35
N GLY A 319 12.80 0.59 17.43
CA GLY A 319 11.72 0.08 16.60
C GLY A 319 11.83 -1.43 16.39
N ALA A 320 10.75 -2.03 15.90
CA ALA A 320 10.71 -3.43 15.52
C ALA A 320 10.00 -3.64 14.17
N LEU A 321 10.47 -4.61 13.39
CA LEU A 321 9.82 -5.06 12.16
C LEU A 321 9.29 -6.49 12.34
N VAL A 322 7.97 -6.67 12.31
CA VAL A 322 7.31 -7.96 12.43
C VAL A 322 6.70 -8.34 11.07
N ALA A 323 7.49 -8.98 10.22
CA ALA A 323 7.08 -9.46 8.90
C ALA A 323 7.06 -11.00 8.90
N GLN A 324 5.92 -11.58 9.21
CA GLN A 324 5.75 -13.03 9.31
C GLN A 324 4.70 -13.50 8.29
N GLY A 325 5.16 -13.80 7.08
CA GLY A 325 4.31 -14.41 6.05
C GLY A 325 4.00 -15.88 6.36
N THR A 326 3.32 -16.53 5.42
CA THR A 326 3.14 -17.98 5.40
C THR A 326 3.71 -18.56 4.10
N ALA A 327 3.81 -19.88 4.01
CA ALA A 327 4.25 -20.54 2.77
C ALA A 327 3.31 -20.21 1.59
N ASP A 328 2.00 -20.13 1.85
CA ASP A 328 0.97 -19.84 0.84
C ASP A 328 0.82 -18.35 0.55
N ALA A 329 1.14 -17.49 1.52
CA ALA A 329 1.04 -16.04 1.42
C ALA A 329 2.33 -15.38 1.93
N PRO A 330 3.45 -15.49 1.20
CA PRO A 330 4.70 -14.88 1.60
C PRO A 330 4.60 -13.35 1.52
N ILE A 331 5.35 -12.66 2.39
CA ILE A 331 5.54 -11.21 2.28
C ILE A 331 6.62 -10.96 1.22
N VAL A 332 6.40 -9.99 0.33
CA VAL A 332 7.32 -9.70 -0.78
C VAL A 332 7.87 -8.28 -0.65
N PHE A 333 9.18 -8.14 -0.51
CA PHE A 333 9.92 -6.88 -0.61
C PHE A 333 10.65 -6.86 -1.96
N THR A 334 10.33 -5.93 -2.84
CA THR A 334 10.80 -5.96 -4.23
C THR A 334 10.94 -4.57 -4.85
N SER A 335 11.46 -4.50 -6.08
CA SER A 335 11.62 -3.25 -6.82
C SER A 335 10.29 -2.71 -7.37
N ALA A 336 10.17 -1.39 -7.38
CA ALA A 336 9.09 -0.66 -8.04
C ALA A 336 9.43 -0.23 -9.48
N ALA A 337 10.60 -0.59 -10.00
CA ALA A 337 10.98 -0.34 -11.38
C ALA A 337 10.08 -1.12 -12.35
N ALA A 338 9.90 -0.58 -13.57
CA ALA A 338 9.18 -1.26 -14.64
C ALA A 338 9.92 -2.53 -15.12
N THR A 339 11.26 -2.51 -15.02
CA THR A 339 12.12 -3.65 -15.29
C THR A 339 13.04 -3.84 -14.08
N PRO A 340 12.66 -4.69 -13.11
CA PRO A 340 13.44 -4.89 -11.89
C PRO A 340 14.87 -5.36 -12.16
N ALA A 341 15.83 -4.74 -11.47
CA ALA A 341 17.24 -5.09 -11.51
C ALA A 341 17.86 -5.10 -10.11
N ALA A 342 18.91 -5.89 -9.93
CA ALA A 342 19.65 -5.94 -8.68
C ALA A 342 20.15 -4.54 -8.29
N GLY A 343 19.96 -4.14 -7.04
CA GLY A 343 20.37 -2.82 -6.55
C GLY A 343 19.41 -1.67 -6.89
N ASP A 344 18.21 -1.98 -7.38
CA ASP A 344 17.15 -0.99 -7.56
C ASP A 344 16.80 -0.29 -6.25
N TRP A 345 16.88 -0.99 -5.12
CA TRP A 345 16.67 -0.40 -3.80
C TRP A 345 17.75 -0.88 -2.85
N VAL A 346 17.93 -0.18 -1.74
CA VAL A 346 19.06 -0.44 -0.84
C VAL A 346 18.89 -1.79 -0.16
N GLY A 347 17.74 -2.03 0.46
CA GLY A 347 17.49 -3.19 1.30
C GLY A 347 16.75 -2.84 2.59
N ILE A 348 16.70 -3.82 3.48
CA ILE A 348 16.14 -3.69 4.83
C ILE A 348 17.30 -3.44 5.81
N VAL A 349 17.31 -2.29 6.47
CA VAL A 349 18.39 -1.87 7.36
C VAL A 349 17.92 -1.90 8.80
N PHE A 350 18.63 -2.62 9.66
CA PHE A 350 18.55 -2.50 11.12
C PHE A 350 19.77 -1.72 11.58
N GLY A 351 19.61 -0.47 12.00
CA GLY A 351 20.73 0.38 12.40
C GLY A 351 21.27 0.02 13.79
N ARG A 352 20.40 -0.40 14.69
CA ARG A 352 20.72 -0.76 16.09
C ARG A 352 20.60 -2.26 16.31
N ARG A 353 20.96 -2.74 17.51
CA ARG A 353 20.72 -4.14 17.91
C ARG A 353 19.24 -4.46 17.69
N PRO A 354 18.89 -5.37 16.77
CA PRO A 354 17.50 -5.67 16.46
C PRO A 354 16.70 -6.02 17.72
N ASP A 355 15.53 -5.41 17.86
CA ASP A 355 14.58 -5.75 18.92
C ASP A 355 14.19 -7.23 18.81
N PRO A 356 14.09 -8.01 19.92
CA PRO A 356 13.69 -9.41 19.88
C PRO A 356 12.33 -9.69 19.21
N ARG A 357 11.43 -8.69 19.16
CA ARG A 357 10.17 -8.75 18.41
C ARG A 357 10.39 -8.76 16.91
N SER A 358 11.49 -8.22 16.42
CA SER A 358 11.78 -8.18 14.98
C SER A 358 11.88 -9.59 14.41
N LYS A 359 11.17 -9.85 13.31
CA LYS A 359 11.09 -11.12 12.60
C LYS A 359 10.88 -10.83 11.11
N ILE A 360 11.63 -11.53 10.26
CA ILE A 360 11.37 -11.64 8.82
C ILE A 360 11.27 -13.13 8.54
N SER A 361 10.06 -13.65 8.33
CA SER A 361 9.87 -15.06 8.07
C SER A 361 8.85 -15.35 6.98
N ASN A 362 9.09 -16.41 6.20
CA ASN A 362 8.30 -16.75 5.01
C ASN A 362 8.14 -15.53 4.09
N ALA A 363 9.27 -14.90 3.78
CA ALA A 363 9.32 -13.69 2.97
C ALA A 363 10.19 -13.89 1.72
N LYS A 364 10.09 -12.95 0.80
CA LYS A 364 10.97 -12.80 -0.36
C LYS A 364 11.57 -11.40 -0.36
N VAL A 365 12.88 -11.30 -0.40
CA VAL A 365 13.61 -10.03 -0.55
C VAL A 365 14.32 -10.06 -1.90
N GLN A 366 13.88 -9.22 -2.83
CA GLN A 366 14.29 -9.29 -4.23
C GLN A 366 14.85 -7.96 -4.73
N TYR A 367 15.82 -8.00 -5.65
CA TYR A 367 16.33 -6.82 -6.38
C TYR A 367 16.98 -5.75 -5.48
N ALA A 368 17.40 -6.13 -4.28
CA ALA A 368 18.00 -5.24 -3.28
C ALA A 368 19.52 -5.12 -3.43
N GLY A 369 20.19 -4.55 -2.43
CA GLY A 369 21.66 -4.47 -2.37
C GLY A 369 22.24 -3.24 -3.04
N GLY A 370 21.44 -2.19 -3.24
CA GLY A 370 21.92 -0.89 -3.71
C GLY A 370 22.80 -0.17 -2.67
N PRO A 371 23.47 0.94 -3.06
CA PRO A 371 24.36 1.68 -2.16
C PRO A 371 23.64 2.18 -0.89
N SER A 372 24.08 1.75 0.29
CA SER A 372 23.40 2.07 1.55
C SER A 372 23.87 3.36 2.21
N GLN A 373 25.09 3.81 1.88
CA GLN A 373 25.84 4.86 2.59
C GLN A 373 26.03 4.57 4.09
N ALA A 374 25.86 3.33 4.52
CA ALA A 374 26.01 2.92 5.91
C ALA A 374 27.45 2.44 6.18
N SER A 375 27.90 2.60 7.43
CA SER A 375 29.15 2.01 7.90
C SER A 375 28.87 0.66 8.55
N SER A 376 29.54 -0.39 8.07
CA SER A 376 29.48 -1.73 8.65
C SER A 376 30.72 -2.03 9.50
N PHE A 377 30.59 -2.99 10.41
CA PHE A 377 31.66 -3.51 11.26
C PHE A 377 31.96 -5.00 11.00
N ASP A 378 31.50 -5.56 9.87
CA ASP A 378 31.85 -6.91 9.46
C ASP A 378 33.32 -7.01 9.03
N CYS A 379 33.84 -8.22 8.84
CA CYS A 379 35.14 -8.44 8.26
C CYS A 379 35.11 -8.19 6.74
N PRO A 380 36.18 -7.63 6.16
CA PRO A 380 36.26 -7.42 4.71
C PRO A 380 35.99 -8.73 3.97
N SER A 381 35.02 -8.71 3.06
CA SER A 381 34.69 -9.87 2.24
C SER A 381 35.79 -10.11 1.19
N PRO A 382 36.05 -11.37 0.81
CA PRO A 382 37.11 -11.67 -0.16
C PRO A 382 36.91 -10.92 -1.48
N GLY A 383 37.97 -10.27 -1.96
CA GLY A 383 37.95 -9.53 -3.22
C GLY A 383 37.23 -8.17 -3.19
N VAL A 384 36.83 -7.68 -2.01
CA VAL A 384 36.22 -6.36 -1.85
C VAL A 384 37.11 -5.48 -0.96
N PRO A 385 37.58 -4.32 -1.44
CA PRO A 385 38.28 -3.37 -0.58
C PRO A 385 37.28 -2.71 0.37
N GLY A 386 37.42 -2.96 1.67
CA GLY A 386 36.60 -2.34 2.73
C GLY A 386 35.55 -3.27 3.34
N PHE A 387 34.66 -2.69 4.15
CA PHE A 387 33.62 -3.41 4.89
C PHE A 387 32.37 -3.63 4.02
N GLY A 388 31.58 -4.68 4.31
CA GLY A 388 30.35 -4.97 3.60
C GLY A 388 29.27 -3.98 4.00
N SER A 389 29.15 -2.85 3.31
CA SER A 389 28.11 -1.85 3.57
C SER A 389 26.83 -2.07 2.79
N GLU A 390 26.77 -3.03 1.86
CA GLU A 390 25.58 -3.26 1.03
C GLU A 390 25.11 -4.72 1.11
N GLY A 391 23.80 -4.91 1.17
CA GLY A 391 23.17 -6.22 1.07
C GLY A 391 21.64 -6.13 1.03
N ALA A 392 20.96 -7.25 0.85
CA ALA A 392 19.50 -7.26 0.83
C ALA A 392 18.90 -6.99 2.23
N VAL A 393 19.54 -7.55 3.26
CA VAL A 393 19.27 -7.24 4.67
C VAL A 393 20.58 -6.81 5.34
N LEU A 394 20.57 -5.69 6.05
CA LEU A 394 21.71 -5.16 6.76
C LEU A 394 21.43 -5.13 8.25
N VAL A 395 22.25 -5.81 9.04
CA VAL A 395 22.19 -5.75 10.50
C VAL A 395 23.41 -5.01 10.99
N LEU A 396 23.20 -3.76 11.39
CA LEU A 396 24.23 -2.81 11.75
C LEU A 396 24.12 -2.48 13.26
N GLY A 397 25.17 -1.91 13.82
CA GLY A 397 25.20 -1.45 15.21
C GLY A 397 25.52 -2.54 16.24
N GLY A 398 24.79 -3.67 16.24
CA GLY A 398 25.08 -4.73 17.20
C GLY A 398 24.43 -6.10 16.94
N LYS A 399 25.01 -7.11 17.62
CA LYS A 399 24.61 -8.51 17.48
C LYS A 399 23.14 -8.71 17.90
N PRO A 400 22.28 -9.31 17.05
CA PRO A 400 20.94 -9.71 17.46
C PRO A 400 20.99 -10.84 18.50
N SER A 401 19.95 -11.02 19.30
CA SER A 401 19.91 -12.09 20.33
C SER A 401 19.82 -13.49 19.73
N SER A 402 19.28 -13.62 18.52
CA SER A 402 19.11 -14.87 17.77
C SER A 402 18.89 -14.57 16.28
N ALA A 403 18.91 -15.61 15.44
CA ALA A 403 18.50 -15.48 14.04
C ALA A 403 17.03 -15.04 13.97
N PHE A 404 16.77 -13.93 13.28
CA PHE A 404 15.43 -13.36 13.15
C PHE A 404 14.94 -13.26 11.70
N VAL A 405 15.83 -13.55 10.74
CA VAL A 405 15.49 -13.77 9.33
C VAL A 405 15.51 -15.27 9.10
N THR A 406 14.35 -15.87 8.83
CA THR A 406 14.20 -17.32 8.70
C THR A 406 13.22 -17.67 7.59
N ASN A 407 13.32 -18.85 6.98
CA ASN A 407 12.42 -19.31 5.91
C ASN A 407 12.20 -18.25 4.81
N THR A 408 13.23 -17.47 4.50
CA THR A 408 13.15 -16.32 3.60
C THR A 408 13.99 -16.60 2.37
N THR A 409 13.47 -16.21 1.20
CA THR A 409 14.25 -16.23 -0.05
C THR A 409 14.86 -14.86 -0.27
N ILE A 410 16.19 -14.80 -0.38
CA ILE A 410 16.92 -13.61 -0.80
C ILE A 410 17.41 -13.84 -2.22
N ASP A 411 16.86 -13.07 -3.15
CA ASP A 411 17.06 -13.27 -4.58
C ASP A 411 17.53 -11.98 -5.27
N THR A 412 18.50 -12.11 -6.18
CA THR A 412 18.93 -11.01 -7.05
C THR A 412 19.39 -9.77 -6.26
N SER A 413 20.30 -9.99 -5.30
CA SER A 413 20.97 -8.90 -4.56
C SER A 413 22.21 -8.44 -5.32
N ALA A 414 22.37 -7.11 -5.50
CA ALA A 414 23.56 -6.53 -6.13
C ALA A 414 24.83 -6.64 -5.27
N SER A 415 24.70 -7.06 -4.01
CA SER A 415 25.81 -7.24 -3.07
C SER A 415 25.62 -8.50 -2.24
N ALA A 416 25.75 -8.44 -0.91
CA ALA A 416 25.53 -9.58 -0.03
C ALA A 416 24.03 -9.90 0.13
N GLY A 417 23.73 -11.12 0.59
CA GLY A 417 22.38 -11.47 1.03
C GLY A 417 22.07 -10.80 2.36
N ILE A 418 22.78 -11.20 3.41
CA ILE A 418 22.67 -10.63 4.75
C ILE A 418 24.03 -10.09 5.21
N VAL A 419 24.11 -8.80 5.47
CA VAL A 419 25.28 -8.17 6.09
C VAL A 419 25.21 -8.37 7.60
N ARG A 420 26.24 -9.03 8.16
CA ARG A 420 26.42 -9.24 9.61
C ARG A 420 27.36 -8.18 10.21
N GLY A 421 26.94 -6.93 10.13
CA GLY A 421 27.75 -5.73 10.39
C GLY A 421 27.95 -5.38 11.87
N TRP A 422 28.26 -6.37 12.72
CA TRP A 422 28.51 -6.18 14.15
C TRP A 422 29.82 -6.83 14.60
N THR A 423 30.26 -6.49 15.82
CA THR A 423 31.35 -7.17 16.53
C THR A 423 30.80 -8.23 17.48
N GLY A 424 31.27 -9.47 17.40
CA GLY A 424 30.89 -10.59 18.26
C GLY A 424 30.73 -11.91 17.50
N ASP A 425 30.29 -12.95 18.20
CA ASP A 425 30.17 -14.27 17.58
C ASP A 425 29.11 -14.29 16.48
N PRO A 426 29.33 -15.09 15.42
CA PRO A 426 28.38 -15.22 14.32
C PRO A 426 27.05 -15.81 14.75
N ILE A 427 26.00 -15.41 14.03
CA ILE A 427 24.69 -16.05 14.01
C ILE A 427 24.49 -16.57 12.60
N ASP A 428 24.07 -17.83 12.50
CA ASP A 428 23.82 -18.51 11.23
C ASP A 428 22.47 -18.10 10.64
N PHE A 429 22.48 -17.56 9.42
CA PHE A 429 21.28 -17.32 8.63
C PHE A 429 21.19 -18.23 7.41
N LEU A 430 22.14 -19.14 7.19
CA LEU A 430 22.13 -20.03 6.03
C LEU A 430 21.11 -21.15 6.19
N ALA A 431 21.09 -21.81 7.36
CA ALA A 431 20.36 -23.07 7.54
C ALA A 431 18.85 -23.00 7.25
N THR A 432 18.25 -21.83 7.39
CA THR A 432 16.80 -21.64 7.23
C THR A 432 16.41 -20.79 6.03
N ASN A 433 17.36 -20.20 5.31
CA ASN A 433 17.07 -19.26 4.21
C ASN A 433 17.57 -19.80 2.88
N THR A 434 16.96 -19.32 1.80
CA THR A 434 17.38 -19.64 0.43
C THR A 434 17.99 -18.41 -0.19
N PHE A 435 19.17 -18.55 -0.80
CA PHE A 435 19.87 -17.48 -1.47
C PHE A 435 20.00 -17.82 -2.95
N THR A 436 19.64 -16.88 -3.82
CA THR A 436 19.71 -17.08 -5.28
C THR A 436 20.18 -15.79 -5.93
N ASN A 437 21.05 -15.88 -6.94
CA ASN A 437 21.55 -14.70 -7.68
C ASN A 437 22.12 -13.57 -6.78
N VAL A 438 22.73 -13.93 -5.64
CA VAL A 438 23.40 -12.98 -4.75
C VAL A 438 24.79 -12.71 -5.30
N ALA A 439 25.13 -11.45 -5.60
CA ALA A 439 26.38 -11.09 -6.25
C ALA A 439 27.62 -11.39 -5.37
N ARG A 440 27.52 -11.18 -4.05
CA ARG A 440 28.59 -11.43 -3.06
C ARG A 440 28.20 -12.55 -2.08
N CYS A 441 28.59 -12.49 -0.81
CA CYS A 441 28.30 -13.56 0.16
C CYS A 441 26.80 -13.68 0.43
N ASN A 442 26.30 -14.90 0.63
CA ASN A 442 24.96 -15.12 1.17
C ASN A 442 24.82 -14.47 2.55
N GLU A 443 25.85 -14.59 3.39
CA GLU A 443 26.03 -13.81 4.61
C GLU A 443 27.49 -13.37 4.77
N THR A 444 27.76 -12.14 5.19
CA THR A 444 29.13 -11.64 5.46
C THR A 444 29.63 -12.13 6.81
N PHE A 445 30.90 -12.03 7.19
CA PHE A 445 31.40 -12.53 8.49
C PHE A 445 31.52 -11.40 9.52
N PRO A 446 30.90 -11.45 10.72
CA PRO A 446 31.03 -10.38 11.71
C PRO A 446 32.45 -10.30 12.28
N ARG A 447 32.86 -9.12 12.73
CA ARG A 447 34.18 -8.95 13.35
C ARG A 447 34.25 -9.69 14.70
N PRO A 448 35.27 -10.53 14.94
CA PRO A 448 35.44 -11.18 16.25
C PRO A 448 35.61 -10.17 17.39
N SER A 449 35.08 -10.49 18.58
CA SER A 449 35.29 -9.70 19.79
C SER A 449 36.73 -9.75 20.30
N VAL A 450 37.45 -10.83 19.98
CA VAL A 450 38.86 -11.05 20.30
C VAL A 450 39.58 -11.54 19.03
N GLY A 451 40.78 -11.02 18.78
CA GLY A 451 41.59 -11.39 17.62
C GLY A 451 41.38 -10.47 16.41
N VAL A 452 41.86 -10.94 15.25
CA VAL A 452 41.73 -10.24 13.96
C VAL A 452 40.72 -10.96 13.07
N CYS A 453 40.20 -10.24 12.08
CA CYS A 453 39.38 -10.87 11.05
C CYS A 453 40.13 -12.03 10.37
N PRO A 454 39.46 -13.15 10.08
CA PRO A 454 40.05 -14.17 9.23
C PRO A 454 40.37 -13.58 7.85
N ASP A 455 41.46 -14.05 7.23
CA ASP A 455 41.88 -13.63 5.90
C ASP A 455 42.17 -14.88 5.04
N PRO A 456 41.31 -15.20 4.04
CA PRO A 456 40.07 -14.53 3.72
C PRO A 456 38.96 -14.78 4.76
N ALA A 457 38.08 -13.79 4.96
CA ALA A 457 36.89 -13.98 5.79
C ALA A 457 35.91 -14.98 5.13
N PRO A 458 35.21 -15.83 5.91
CA PRO A 458 34.19 -16.73 5.38
C PRO A 458 33.11 -15.97 4.58
N CYS A 459 32.87 -16.42 3.35
CA CYS A 459 31.91 -15.82 2.41
C CYS A 459 31.14 -16.94 1.68
N PRO A 460 30.16 -17.57 2.36
CA PRO A 460 29.36 -18.66 1.79
C PRO A 460 28.54 -18.19 0.58
N LYS A 461 28.28 -19.12 -0.36
CA LYS A 461 27.56 -18.93 -1.61
C LYS A 461 26.53 -20.02 -1.84
#